data_AF-A0A925W7I6-F1
#
_entry.id   AF-A0A925W7I6-F1
#
_cell.length_a   1.000
_cell.length_b   1.000
_cell.length_c   1.000
_cell.angle_alpha   90.00
_cell.angle_beta   90.00
_cell.angle_gamma   90.00
#
_symmetry.space_group_name_H-M   'P 1'
#
loop_
_entity.id
_entity.type
_entity.pdbx_description
1 polymer ?
#
loop_
_entity_poly.entity_id
_entity_poly.type
_entity_poly.pdbx_seq_one_letter_code
_entity_poly.pdbx_strand_id
1 'polypeptide(L)' 'MSRRRGMTEQAAEAAVDQACRALRLPTVRVRTGEMLLAAEKEQLTYRGFLAELL' A
#
# COMPACT_ATOMS: atom_id res chain seq x y z
N MET A 1 -13.02 20.33 1.58
CA MET A 1 -11.78 20.20 0.78
C MET A 1 -10.64 19.82 1.71
N SER A 2 -10.35 18.51 1.86
CA SER A 2 -9.19 18.08 2.65
C SER A 2 -7.94 18.49 1.90
N ARG A 3 -7.15 19.41 2.47
CA ARG A 3 -5.80 19.70 1.99
C ARG A 3 -5.07 18.36 2.02
N ARG A 4 -4.82 17.75 0.86
CA ARG A 4 -3.75 16.77 0.70
C ARG A 4 -2.46 17.54 1.01
N ARG A 5 -2.14 17.74 2.29
CA ARG A 5 -0.77 18.03 2.71
C ARG A 5 0.06 16.96 2.04
N GLY A 6 1.15 17.36 1.38
CA GLY A 6 2.06 16.41 0.73
C GLY A 6 2.35 15.30 1.73
N MET A 7 1.79 14.13 1.45
CA MET A 7 1.88 13.00 2.35
C MET A 7 3.31 12.51 2.22
N THR A 8 4.06 12.55 3.32
CA THR A 8 5.39 11.94 3.33
C THR A 8 5.22 10.44 3.15
N GLU A 9 6.24 9.77 2.62
CA GLU A 9 6.24 8.32 2.44
C GLU A 9 5.96 7.59 3.76
N GLN A 10 6.60 8.02 4.84
CA GLN A 10 6.34 7.53 6.19
C GLN A 10 4.87 7.72 6.63
N ALA A 11 4.25 8.86 6.28
CA ALA A 11 2.84 9.10 6.58
C ALA A 11 1.91 8.21 5.73
N ALA A 12 2.31 7.90 4.49
CA ALA A 12 1.59 6.97 3.62
C ALA A 12 1.64 5.54 4.19
N GLU A 13 2.81 5.07 4.60
CA GLU A 13 2.99 3.76 5.23
C GLU A 13 2.14 3.62 6.50
N ALA A 14 2.20 4.63 7.38
CA ALA A 14 1.40 4.65 8.60
C ALA A 14 -0.11 4.60 8.30
N ALA A 15 -0.58 5.34 7.28
CA ALA A 15 -1.97 5.33 6.86
C ALA A 15 -2.40 3.95 6.33
N VAL A 16 -1.53 3.27 5.58
CA VAL A 16 -1.76 1.91 5.07
C VAL A 16 -1.86 0.90 6.22
N ASP A 17 -0.95 0.94 7.20
CA ASP A 17 -1.02 0.05 8.38
C ASP A 17 -2.32 0.28 9.16
N GLN A 18 -2.67 1.54 9.39
CA GLN A 18 -3.88 1.92 10.12
C GLN A 18 -5.16 1.46 9.39
N ALA A 19 -5.21 1.59 8.06
CA ALA A 19 -6.31 1.09 7.25
C ALA A 19 -6.43 -0.44 7.30
N CYS A 20 -5.31 -1.16 7.19
CA CYS A 20 -5.31 -2.62 7.28
C CYS A 20 -5.81 -3.13 8.65
N ARG A 21 -5.49 -2.41 9.74
CA ARG A 21 -6.04 -2.71 11.08
C ARG A 21 -7.54 -2.47 11.14
N ALA A 22 -8.00 -1.31 10.65
CA ALA A 22 -9.42 -0.94 10.67
C ALA A 22 -10.29 -1.91 9.86
N LEU A 23 -9.80 -2.34 8.70
CA LEU A 23 -10.47 -3.28 7.80
C LEU A 23 -10.25 -4.75 8.17
N ARG A 24 -9.47 -5.03 9.23
CA ARG A 24 -9.14 -6.38 9.68
C ARG A 24 -8.54 -7.24 8.55
N LEU A 25 -7.54 -6.68 7.85
CA LEU A 25 -6.80 -7.34 6.78
C LEU A 25 -5.39 -7.75 7.25
N PRO A 26 -5.25 -8.75 8.14
CA PRO A 26 -3.95 -9.11 8.72
C PRO A 26 -2.95 -9.62 7.67
N THR A 27 -3.41 -10.36 6.67
CA THR A 27 -2.56 -10.89 5.60
C THR A 27 -1.99 -9.76 4.74
N VAL A 28 -2.84 -8.84 4.27
CA VAL A 28 -2.40 -7.68 3.49
C VAL A 28 -1.42 -6.85 4.31
N ARG A 29 -1.71 -6.59 5.59
CA ARG A 29 -0.81 -5.83 6.48
C ARG A 29 0.61 -6.41 6.54
N VAL A 30 0.74 -7.73 6.61
CA VAL A 30 2.05 -8.41 6.67
C VAL A 30 2.73 -8.45 5.31
N ARG A 31 1.96 -8.63 4.22
CA ARG A 31 2.52 -8.82 2.87
C ARG A 31 2.72 -7.54 2.08
N THR A 32 2.15 -6.41 2.51
CA THR A 32 2.20 -5.15 1.75
C THR A 32 3.62 -4.73 1.37
N GLY A 33 4.58 -4.87 2.28
CA GLY A 33 5.99 -4.54 1.99
C GLY A 33 6.59 -5.43 0.89
N GLU A 34 6.36 -6.74 0.94
CA GLU A 34 6.81 -7.67 -0.10
C GLU A 34 6.18 -7.34 -1.46
N MET A 35 4.88 -7.01 -1.47
CA MET A 35 4.14 -6.70 -2.69
C MET A 35 4.61 -5.39 -3.32
N LEU A 36 4.91 -4.36 -2.51
CA LEU A 36 5.47 -3.10 -3.00
C LEU A 36 6.88 -3.29 -3.56
N LEU A 37 7.74 -4.05 -2.88
CA LEU A 37 9.08 -4.36 -3.38
C LEU A 37 9.05 -5.14 -4.69
N ALA A 38 8.13 -6.10 -4.84
CA ALA A 38 7.93 -6.81 -6.09
C ALA A 38 7.48 -5.87 -7.21
N ALA A 39 6.50 -4.99 -6.93
CA ALA A 39 6.00 -4.03 -7.90
C ALA A 39 7.06 -3.03 -8.38
N GLU A 40 7.91 -2.55 -7.47
CA GLU A 40 9.05 -1.68 -7.80
C GLU A 40 10.07 -2.40 -8.68
N LYS A 41 10.41 -3.64 -8.32
CA LYS A 41 11.37 -4.46 -9.06
C LYS A 41 10.89 -4.79 -10.47
N GLU A 42 9.60 -5.09 -10.61
CA GLU A 42 8.98 -5.51 -11.86
C GLU A 42 8.46 -4.34 -12.71
N GLN A 43 8.61 -3.09 -12.22
CA GLN A 43 8.06 -1.88 -12.83
C GLN A 43 6.58 -2.03 -13.23
N LEU A 44 5.79 -2.68 -12.37
CA LEU A 44 4.40 -2.94 -12.67
C LEU A 44 3.64 -1.61 -12.80
N THR A 45 2.82 -1.52 -13.84
CA THR A 45 1.81 -0.46 -13.87
C THR A 45 0.88 -0.62 -12.67
N TYR A 46 0.28 0.47 -12.19
CA TYR A 46 -0.67 0.42 -11.07
C TYR A 46 -1.77 -0.65 -11.25
N ARG A 47 -2.23 -0.84 -12.49
CA ARG A 47 -3.21 -1.88 -12.84
C ARG A 47 -2.64 -3.30 -12.73
N GLY A 48 -1.38 -3.50 -13.11
CA GLY A 48 -0.68 -4.78 -13.00
C GLY A 48 -0.47 -5.18 -11.53
N PHE A 49 0.00 -4.24 -10.71
CA PHE A 49 0.13 -4.45 -9.26
C PHE A 49 -1.20 -4.87 -8.60
N LEU A 50 -2.29 -4.16 -8.92
CA LEU A 50 -3.61 -4.52 -8.39
C LEU A 50 -4.10 -5.89 -8.85
N ALA A 51 -3.69 -6.34 -10.05
CA ALA A 51 -4.07 -7.65 -10.57
C ALA A 51 -3.37 -8.80 -9.82
N GLU A 52 -2.16 -8.59 -9.31
CA GLU A 52 -1.47 -9.59 -8.47
C GLU A 52 -1.98 -9.65 -7.02
N LEU A 53 -2.73 -8.64 -6.61
CA LEU A 53 -3.31 -8.55 -5.27
C LEU A 53 -4.62 -9.36 -5.12
N LEU A 54 -5.25 -9.78 -6.23
CA LEU A 54 -6.54 -10.48 -6.33
C LEU A 54 -6.35 -11.98 -6.57
#